data_AF-A0A1T4XT16-F1
#
_entry.id   AF-A0A1T4XT16-F1
#
_cell.length_a   1.000
_cell.length_b   1.000
_cell.length_c   1.000
_cell.angle_alpha   90.00
_cell.angle_beta   90.00
_cell.angle_gamma   90.00
#
_symmetry.space_group_name_H-M   'P 1'
#
loop_
_entity.id
_entity.type
_entity.pdbx_description
1 polymer ?
#
loop_
_entity_poly.entity_id
_entity_poly.type
_entity_poly.pdbx_seq_one_letter_code
_entity_poly.pdbx_strand_id
1 'polypeptide(L)'
;MSKTPPSKSKVAKKKAAAPAKSIPPSKKTASRPAAKKTASKKGAPAKAKSAPPAKKAAALKKKVAAKKSAPTPTKKSASPKAAPPGKKTSPARKVPPAKKGVVKQAPPEKKAIPAKKVTPSKKVAPAKKAAPTKQLVKKVAVKGPVKKAVVQKPEPVAKQEVVSTAAAQAQAAPAPAPVPAVKSPPAPASVAQKPKAKGKEKVAPTATLDVSLPPPQRPVLSDEKPVADKSGALFYDSHMHTPLCKHAWGEPEEYAAQALKSGLKGIIFTCHCPMPDGFWPSVRMSNSEFDTYVEIVRRAAEAYAGRLDVCLGLESEFFPGHEKWISELHKRADFDYILGAVHWQSKDYLTKFETGTIENFRRIYFEHLAQSAETGLYDCLAHPDLVKNYHPDSWCFAIIKDTVAGALDRIAKTGVAMELNTSGLNKSYPEMNPGNEMLRMMAERGIPVVLGSDSHKAVRVGEHFITALNNLAEAGYENVSYFKKRQRIDLKINDVLASIRKAIDANG
;
A
#
# COMPACT_ATOMS: atom_id res chain seq x y z
N MET A 1 -66.65 15.28 51.78
CA MET A 1 -67.33 13.96 51.90
C MET A 1 -66.45 12.89 51.23
N SER A 2 -66.71 11.61 51.54
CA SER A 2 -66.40 10.36 50.78
C SER A 2 -65.60 10.45 49.45
N LYS A 3 -64.62 9.58 49.12
CA LYS A 3 -63.98 8.41 49.79
C LYS A 3 -62.68 8.05 49.00
N THR A 4 -61.65 7.53 49.67
CA THR A 4 -60.60 6.64 49.09
C THR A 4 -61.05 5.16 49.25
N PRO A 5 -60.52 4.13 48.55
CA PRO A 5 -59.08 3.77 48.54
C PRO A 5 -58.49 3.17 47.22
N PRO A 6 -57.15 3.01 47.14
CA PRO A 6 -56.47 2.20 46.11
C PRO A 6 -56.26 0.73 46.56
N SER A 7 -56.12 -0.19 45.60
CA SER A 7 -55.71 -1.58 45.88
C SER A 7 -54.18 -1.70 46.05
N LYS A 8 -53.77 -2.26 47.19
CA LYS A 8 -52.39 -2.69 47.46
C LYS A 8 -52.27 -4.21 47.29
N SER A 9 -51.03 -4.71 47.33
CA SER A 9 -50.56 -5.88 48.11
C SER A 9 -49.92 -7.01 47.27
N LYS A 10 -48.78 -7.62 47.63
CA LYS A 10 -47.70 -7.37 48.63
C LYS A 10 -46.49 -8.31 48.32
N VAL A 11 -45.27 -7.91 48.72
CA VAL A 11 -44.21 -8.66 49.49
C VAL A 11 -43.93 -10.17 49.21
N ALA A 12 -42.70 -10.74 49.32
CA ALA A 12 -41.29 -10.32 49.16
C ALA A 12 -40.32 -11.52 49.42
N LYS A 13 -39.08 -11.41 48.92
CA LYS A 13 -37.79 -12.04 49.37
C LYS A 13 -37.79 -13.05 50.56
N LYS A 14 -37.11 -14.21 50.41
CA LYS A 14 -35.75 -14.51 51.01
C LYS A 14 -35.23 -15.96 50.82
N LYS A 15 -33.88 -16.08 50.72
CA LYS A 15 -32.91 -17.11 51.24
C LYS A 15 -33.28 -18.62 51.25
N ALA A 16 -32.41 -19.63 51.11
CA ALA A 16 -30.98 -19.84 50.82
C ALA A 16 -30.62 -21.30 51.23
N ALA A 17 -29.44 -21.80 50.79
CA ALA A 17 -28.66 -22.93 51.34
C ALA A 17 -29.05 -24.41 50.98
N ALA A 18 -28.01 -25.26 50.98
CA ALA A 18 -28.03 -26.71 50.66
C ALA A 18 -27.57 -27.55 51.88
N PRO A 19 -27.49 -28.91 51.82
CA PRO A 19 -26.18 -29.51 51.51
C PRO A 19 -26.13 -30.93 50.84
N ALA A 20 -25.03 -31.13 50.09
CA ALA A 20 -24.20 -32.30 49.76
C ALA A 20 -24.53 -33.79 50.14
N LYS A 21 -23.89 -34.69 49.34
CA LYS A 21 -23.49 -36.14 49.52
C LYS A 21 -24.18 -37.12 48.53
N SER A 22 -23.57 -38.19 48.01
CA SER A 22 -22.12 -38.56 47.84
C SER A 22 -21.90 -39.89 47.07
N ILE A 23 -20.93 -39.96 46.13
CA ILE A 23 -20.07 -41.14 45.78
C ILE A 23 -20.79 -42.35 45.08
N PRO A 24 -20.15 -43.27 44.31
CA PRO A 24 -18.75 -43.39 43.80
C PRO A 24 -18.61 -43.41 42.24
N PRO A 25 -17.37 -43.40 41.69
CA PRO A 25 -17.06 -43.58 40.26
C PRO A 25 -16.56 -44.98 39.87
N SER A 26 -16.63 -45.35 38.58
CA SER A 26 -15.99 -46.55 38.01
C SER A 26 -14.83 -46.22 37.05
N LYS A 27 -13.71 -46.94 37.17
CA LYS A 27 -12.47 -46.74 36.41
C LYS A 27 -12.46 -47.57 35.11
N LYS A 28 -11.73 -47.11 34.08
CA LYS A 28 -10.92 -48.02 33.24
C LYS A 28 -9.71 -47.34 32.59
N THR A 29 -8.53 -47.68 33.10
CA THR A 29 -7.21 -47.65 32.45
C THR A 29 -7.13 -48.77 31.39
N ALA A 30 -6.29 -48.80 30.35
CA ALA A 30 -5.21 -47.93 29.85
C ALA A 30 -5.25 -47.99 28.27
N SER A 31 -4.22 -47.85 27.42
CA SER A 31 -2.74 -47.78 27.55
C SER A 31 -2.07 -47.12 26.32
N ARG A 32 -0.72 -47.00 26.37
CA ARG A 32 0.17 -46.79 25.20
C ARG A 32 0.65 -48.15 24.68
N PRO A 33 1.24 -48.20 23.48
CA PRO A 33 2.59 -48.76 23.41
C PRO A 33 3.60 -47.79 22.76
N ALA A 34 4.87 -48.18 22.78
CA ALA A 34 5.97 -47.45 22.13
C ALA A 34 6.88 -48.43 21.36
N ALA A 35 7.75 -47.87 20.52
CA ALA A 35 8.52 -48.62 19.51
C ALA A 35 9.46 -49.71 20.06
N LYS A 36 9.75 -50.70 19.20
CA LYS A 36 11.00 -51.49 19.23
C LYS A 36 11.59 -51.58 17.82
N LYS A 37 12.92 -51.70 17.74
CA LYS A 37 13.73 -51.79 16.51
C LYS A 37 14.08 -53.26 16.17
N THR A 38 14.85 -53.42 15.09
CA THR A 38 15.64 -54.61 14.63
C THR A 38 14.93 -55.58 13.65
N ALA A 39 15.61 -56.18 12.66
CA ALA A 39 16.86 -55.80 11.96
C ALA A 39 17.06 -56.61 10.65
N SER A 40 17.64 -55.95 9.62
CA SER A 40 18.58 -56.47 8.59
C SER A 40 18.47 -57.90 8.01
N LYS A 41 18.28 -58.01 6.67
CA LYS A 41 19.37 -58.41 5.71
C LYS A 41 18.95 -58.51 4.22
N LYS A 42 19.90 -58.10 3.35
CA LYS A 42 20.24 -58.58 1.97
C LYS A 42 19.15 -58.72 0.89
N GLY A 43 19.43 -58.23 -0.32
CA GLY A 43 18.76 -58.70 -1.56
C GLY A 43 18.76 -57.76 -2.77
N ALA A 44 19.90 -57.52 -3.42
CA ALA A 44 19.98 -56.99 -4.79
C ALA A 44 20.48 -58.12 -5.72
N PRO A 45 20.19 -58.12 -7.05
CA PRO A 45 21.00 -57.30 -7.96
C PRO A 45 20.34 -56.83 -9.30
N ALA A 46 21.15 -56.05 -10.05
CA ALA A 46 21.22 -55.97 -11.54
C ALA A 46 20.13 -55.28 -12.40
N LYS A 47 20.53 -54.14 -13.00
CA LYS A 47 20.60 -53.81 -14.45
C LYS A 47 19.77 -54.71 -15.42
N ALA A 48 19.09 -54.20 -16.46
CA ALA A 48 19.65 -53.30 -17.49
C ALA A 48 18.59 -52.62 -18.43
N LYS A 49 19.10 -51.94 -19.47
CA LYS A 49 18.41 -51.32 -20.64
C LYS A 49 17.62 -52.39 -21.45
N SER A 50 16.68 -52.13 -22.38
CA SER A 50 16.54 -51.02 -23.36
C SER A 50 15.24 -51.12 -24.20
N ALA A 51 14.73 -49.97 -24.70
CA ALA A 51 14.10 -49.70 -26.02
C ALA A 51 12.89 -50.54 -26.58
N PRO A 52 12.01 -49.95 -27.43
CA PRO A 52 10.76 -50.60 -27.90
C PRO A 52 10.82 -51.20 -29.33
N PRO A 53 9.85 -52.06 -29.71
CA PRO A 53 9.59 -52.47 -31.09
C PRO A 53 8.66 -51.49 -31.85
N ALA A 54 8.59 -51.59 -33.18
CA ALA A 54 7.71 -50.77 -34.02
C ALA A 54 7.34 -51.41 -35.38
N LYS A 55 6.20 -51.00 -35.96
CA LYS A 55 5.67 -51.37 -37.31
C LYS A 55 5.14 -52.82 -37.37
N LYS A 56 4.23 -53.26 -38.28
CA LYS A 56 3.63 -52.66 -39.50
C LYS A 56 2.36 -53.45 -39.90
N ALA A 57 1.26 -52.82 -40.35
CA ALA A 57 0.15 -53.44 -41.11
C ALA A 57 -0.72 -52.35 -41.81
N ALA A 58 -1.59 -52.69 -42.77
CA ALA A 58 -2.22 -51.71 -43.67
C ALA A 58 -3.71 -51.98 -44.05
N ALA A 59 -4.35 -50.95 -44.62
CA ALA A 59 -5.79 -50.79 -44.87
C ALA A 59 -6.40 -51.58 -46.07
N LEU A 60 -7.75 -51.58 -46.18
CA LEU A 60 -8.45 -52.12 -47.36
C LEU A 60 -9.83 -51.47 -47.68
N LYS A 61 -9.90 -50.63 -48.74
CA LYS A 61 -10.97 -50.47 -49.81
C LYS A 61 -12.43 -50.11 -49.38
N LYS A 62 -13.37 -49.54 -50.16
CA LYS A 62 -13.62 -49.04 -51.57
C LYS A 62 -14.80 -48.00 -51.44
N LYS A 63 -15.29 -47.12 -52.34
CA LYS A 63 -15.20 -46.70 -53.78
C LYS A 63 -14.69 -45.22 -53.85
N VAL A 64 -14.55 -44.42 -54.93
CA VAL A 64 -14.87 -44.37 -56.40
C VAL A 64 -16.28 -43.85 -56.82
N ALA A 65 -16.52 -42.87 -57.72
CA ALA A 65 -15.73 -41.73 -58.28
C ALA A 65 -16.55 -40.80 -59.24
N ALA A 66 -16.05 -39.58 -59.52
CA ALA A 66 -16.20 -38.76 -60.77
C ALA A 66 -17.56 -38.02 -61.04
N LYS A 67 -17.73 -37.05 -61.99
CA LYS A 67 -16.90 -36.61 -63.16
C LYS A 67 -17.33 -35.23 -63.79
N LYS A 68 -16.40 -34.26 -63.98
CA LYS A 68 -16.37 -33.09 -64.95
C LYS A 68 -17.59 -32.10 -64.97
N SER A 69 -17.66 -30.94 -65.66
CA SER A 69 -16.83 -30.23 -66.67
C SER A 69 -16.96 -28.69 -66.56
N ALA A 70 -16.10 -27.90 -67.24
CA ALA A 70 -16.26 -26.44 -67.49
C ALA A 70 -16.91 -26.17 -68.88
N PRO A 71 -17.25 -24.91 -69.25
CA PRO A 71 -16.27 -24.05 -69.96
C PRO A 71 -16.36 -22.52 -69.75
N THR A 72 -15.36 -21.78 -70.26
CA THR A 72 -15.29 -20.30 -70.41
C THR A 72 -15.69 -19.87 -71.86
N PRO A 73 -15.90 -18.56 -72.19
CA PRO A 73 -14.80 -17.82 -72.88
C PRO A 73 -14.82 -16.25 -72.87
N THR A 74 -13.65 -15.64 -72.55
CA THR A 74 -13.10 -14.37 -73.14
C THR A 74 -13.85 -13.03 -72.86
N LYS A 75 -13.32 -11.80 -73.06
CA LYS A 75 -12.22 -11.19 -73.88
C LYS A 75 -11.55 -10.04 -73.05
N LYS A 76 -10.50 -9.28 -73.42
CA LYS A 76 -9.66 -9.18 -74.64
C LYS A 76 -8.15 -8.90 -74.34
N SER A 77 -7.70 -7.64 -74.23
CA SER A 77 -6.29 -7.18 -74.34
C SER A 77 -6.14 -5.66 -74.08
N ALA A 78 -5.00 -5.01 -73.80
CA ALA A 78 -3.67 -5.37 -73.25
C ALA A 78 -2.80 -4.08 -73.12
N SER A 79 -1.64 -4.11 -72.42
CA SER A 79 -0.59 -3.05 -72.43
C SER A 79 0.36 -3.21 -73.65
N PRO A 80 1.26 -2.24 -74.01
CA PRO A 80 2.66 -2.30 -73.48
C PRO A 80 3.58 -1.03 -73.57
N LYS A 81 4.78 -1.12 -72.94
CA LYS A 81 6.08 -0.46 -73.28
C LYS A 81 6.20 1.09 -73.09
N ALA A 82 7.39 1.70 -72.90
CA ALA A 82 8.80 1.22 -72.91
C ALA A 82 9.71 1.89 -71.84
N ALA A 83 10.96 1.41 -71.74
CA ALA A 83 12.16 2.01 -71.08
C ALA A 83 13.34 1.94 -72.10
N PRO A 84 14.67 2.16 -71.82
CA PRO A 84 15.46 2.42 -70.58
C PRO A 84 16.51 3.57 -70.83
N PRO A 85 17.81 3.62 -70.39
CA PRO A 85 18.59 2.85 -69.39
C PRO A 85 19.62 3.59 -68.47
N GLY A 86 19.76 3.05 -67.25
CA GLY A 86 21.03 2.89 -66.50
C GLY A 86 21.51 4.11 -65.68
N LYS A 87 22.34 3.96 -64.62
CA LYS A 87 23.20 2.85 -64.12
C LYS A 87 23.35 3.03 -62.57
N LYS A 88 23.94 2.17 -61.71
CA LYS A 88 24.71 0.90 -61.79
C LYS A 88 24.67 0.18 -60.41
N THR A 89 25.13 -1.08 -60.35
CA THR A 89 25.69 -1.83 -59.17
C THR A 89 24.85 -2.25 -57.94
N SER A 90 25.00 -3.53 -57.60
CA SER A 90 24.72 -4.29 -56.36
C SER A 90 25.61 -5.58 -56.46
N PRO A 91 25.56 -6.64 -55.60
CA PRO A 91 24.83 -6.87 -54.34
C PRO A 91 25.64 -7.56 -53.19
N ALA A 92 24.98 -7.66 -52.01
CA ALA A 92 24.94 -8.74 -51.00
C ALA A 92 26.07 -9.79 -50.78
N ARG A 93 26.25 -10.19 -49.50
CA ARG A 93 26.28 -11.62 -49.06
C ARG A 93 25.92 -11.83 -47.57
N LYS A 94 25.33 -12.99 -47.22
CA LYS A 94 25.17 -13.53 -45.84
C LYS A 94 26.08 -14.76 -45.65
N VAL A 95 26.49 -15.08 -44.40
CA VAL A 95 26.61 -16.44 -43.79
C VAL A 95 27.37 -16.39 -42.43
N PRO A 96 27.04 -17.22 -41.40
CA PRO A 96 27.70 -17.29 -40.08
C PRO A 96 28.57 -18.57 -39.94
N PRO A 97 28.91 -19.15 -38.75
CA PRO A 97 29.04 -18.65 -37.37
C PRO A 97 30.45 -18.89 -36.75
N ALA A 98 30.70 -18.51 -35.47
CA ALA A 98 31.91 -18.86 -34.72
C ALA A 98 31.63 -19.24 -33.23
N LYS A 99 32.60 -19.87 -32.55
CA LYS A 99 32.44 -20.54 -31.23
C LYS A 99 33.21 -19.86 -30.09
N LYS A 100 32.92 -20.28 -28.85
CA LYS A 100 33.58 -19.87 -27.59
C LYS A 100 35.11 -19.99 -27.65
N GLY A 101 35.80 -19.02 -27.05
CA GLY A 101 37.24 -19.07 -26.68
C GLY A 101 37.44 -18.52 -25.26
N VAL A 102 38.51 -18.96 -24.58
CA VAL A 102 38.80 -18.61 -23.17
C VAL A 102 39.90 -17.54 -23.10
N VAL A 103 39.75 -16.58 -22.18
CA VAL A 103 40.82 -15.66 -21.76
C VAL A 103 40.92 -15.67 -20.23
N LYS A 104 42.15 -15.59 -19.70
CA LYS A 104 42.47 -15.63 -18.26
C LYS A 104 42.53 -14.23 -17.64
N GLN A 105 42.56 -14.18 -16.30
CA GLN A 105 42.69 -12.96 -15.50
C GLN A 105 44.03 -12.22 -15.73
N ALA A 106 44.00 -10.90 -15.52
CA ALA A 106 45.14 -10.02 -15.24
C ALA A 106 44.76 -9.10 -14.04
N PRO A 107 45.72 -8.49 -13.33
CA PRO A 107 45.56 -8.13 -11.91
C PRO A 107 44.94 -6.74 -11.63
N PRO A 108 44.46 -6.49 -10.38
CA PRO A 108 43.84 -5.22 -9.99
C PRO A 108 44.85 -4.11 -9.66
N GLU A 109 44.42 -2.86 -9.82
CA GLU A 109 45.16 -1.68 -9.38
C GLU A 109 45.20 -1.54 -7.85
N LYS A 110 46.21 -0.81 -7.35
CA LYS A 110 46.62 -0.85 -5.93
C LYS A 110 46.19 0.38 -5.13
N LYS A 111 45.78 0.09 -3.90
CA LYS A 111 45.52 0.99 -2.77
C LYS A 111 46.49 2.17 -2.66
N ALA A 112 45.95 3.34 -2.31
CA ALA A 112 46.61 4.28 -1.40
C ALA A 112 46.08 4.07 0.03
N ILE A 113 46.89 4.38 1.06
CA ILE A 113 46.54 4.27 2.49
C ILE A 113 47.15 5.48 3.26
N PRO A 114 46.89 5.72 4.57
CA PRO A 114 46.29 6.98 4.99
C PRO A 114 47.25 7.96 5.69
N ALA A 115 46.83 9.23 5.77
CA ALA A 115 47.45 10.23 6.64
C ALA A 115 47.23 9.91 8.13
N LYS A 116 48.16 10.35 8.99
CA LYS A 116 48.20 10.01 10.43
C LYS A 116 47.56 11.09 11.33
N LYS A 117 47.27 10.67 12.57
CA LYS A 117 46.76 11.47 13.69
C LYS A 117 47.54 12.77 13.93
N VAL A 118 46.82 13.80 14.40
CA VAL A 118 47.33 14.85 15.30
C VAL A 118 46.61 14.69 16.66
N THR A 119 47.22 15.18 17.74
CA THR A 119 46.79 14.98 19.14
C THR A 119 45.89 16.09 19.68
N PRO A 120 45.21 15.82 20.81
CA PRO A 120 45.20 16.77 21.94
C PRO A 120 45.97 16.23 23.17
N SER A 121 46.46 17.13 24.02
CA SER A 121 47.34 16.79 25.17
C SER A 121 46.67 16.98 26.54
N LYS A 122 46.67 15.89 27.34
CA LYS A 122 46.71 15.75 28.81
C LYS A 122 46.29 16.90 29.77
N LYS A 123 45.54 16.47 30.81
CA LYS A 123 45.32 17.10 32.16
C LYS A 123 44.33 18.30 32.15
N VAL A 124 43.58 18.60 33.22
CA VAL A 124 43.75 18.33 34.68
C VAL A 124 42.64 17.43 35.28
N ALA A 125 42.79 17.06 36.57
CA ALA A 125 42.03 16.05 37.32
C ALA A 125 40.78 16.59 38.07
N PRO A 126 39.87 15.73 38.60
CA PRO A 126 38.56 16.14 39.12
C PRO A 126 38.46 16.28 40.66
N ALA A 127 37.44 17.03 41.09
CA ALA A 127 36.97 17.11 42.48
C ALA A 127 35.47 17.51 42.48
N LYS A 128 34.61 17.12 43.43
CA LYS A 128 34.56 15.97 44.37
C LYS A 128 33.15 15.97 44.99
N LYS A 129 32.54 14.78 45.18
CA LYS A 129 31.47 14.46 46.17
C LYS A 129 30.27 15.43 46.34
N ALA A 130 29.05 14.92 46.14
CA ALA A 130 28.12 14.50 47.21
C ALA A 130 26.64 14.59 46.81
N ALA A 131 25.86 13.63 47.30
CA ALA A 131 24.40 13.62 47.35
C ALA A 131 23.99 13.16 48.78
N PRO A 132 22.72 12.83 49.06
CA PRO A 132 21.59 13.76 49.19
C PRO A 132 20.89 13.64 50.55
N THR A 133 19.98 14.56 50.89
CA THR A 133 19.06 14.35 52.03
C THR A 133 17.66 14.92 51.82
N LYS A 134 16.69 14.34 52.54
CA LYS A 134 15.24 14.64 52.50
C LYS A 134 14.86 15.68 53.56
N GLN A 135 13.71 16.35 53.38
CA GLN A 135 12.68 16.76 54.38
C GLN A 135 11.94 18.04 53.93
N LEU A 136 10.71 18.37 54.36
CA LEU A 136 9.55 17.54 54.73
C LEU A 136 8.25 18.39 54.57
N VAL A 137 7.13 17.71 54.35
CA VAL A 137 5.72 18.17 54.35
C VAL A 137 5.39 19.39 55.22
N LYS A 138 4.62 20.34 54.65
CA LYS A 138 3.48 20.98 55.34
C LYS A 138 2.39 21.43 54.37
N LYS A 139 1.14 21.05 54.66
CA LYS A 139 -0.08 21.61 54.04
C LYS A 139 -0.62 22.74 54.91
N VAL A 140 -1.14 23.79 54.29
CA VAL A 140 -2.22 24.63 54.84
C VAL A 140 -3.19 24.91 53.68
N ALA A 141 -4.49 24.96 53.95
CA ALA A 141 -5.52 25.31 52.98
C ALA A 141 -6.55 26.24 53.62
N VAL A 142 -6.91 27.33 52.94
CA VAL A 142 -8.00 28.22 53.34
C VAL A 142 -8.85 28.59 52.10
N LYS A 143 -10.14 28.76 52.35
CA LYS A 143 -11.25 28.97 51.41
C LYS A 143 -11.26 30.40 50.84
N GLY A 144 -12.01 30.62 49.76
CA GLY A 144 -12.75 31.88 49.56
C GLY A 144 -12.62 32.54 48.17
N PRO A 145 -13.72 32.70 47.40
CA PRO A 145 -13.79 33.55 46.20
C PRO A 145 -14.34 34.95 46.51
N VAL A 146 -14.13 35.96 45.64
CA VAL A 146 -15.11 37.07 45.46
C VAL A 146 -14.86 37.96 44.19
N LYS A 147 -15.94 38.10 43.39
CA LYS A 147 -16.37 39.22 42.50
C LYS A 147 -15.55 39.67 41.27
N LYS A 148 -16.29 40.41 40.40
CA LYS A 148 -15.90 41.04 39.13
C LYS A 148 -15.84 42.57 39.26
N ALA A 149 -14.98 43.21 38.46
CA ALA A 149 -15.21 44.51 37.81
C ALA A 149 -14.42 44.47 36.48
N VAL A 150 -14.88 44.86 35.27
CA VAL A 150 -15.85 45.86 34.77
C VAL A 150 -15.21 47.23 34.47
N VAL A 151 -14.73 47.34 33.23
CA VAL A 151 -14.82 48.50 32.30
C VAL A 151 -14.12 49.82 32.69
N GLN A 152 -13.14 50.26 31.88
CA GLN A 152 -13.29 51.41 30.96
C GLN A 152 -12.12 51.48 29.94
N LYS A 153 -12.37 52.14 28.80
CA LYS A 153 -11.40 52.52 27.76
C LYS A 153 -11.16 54.05 27.88
N PRO A 154 -10.01 54.59 27.48
CA PRO A 154 -10.06 55.45 26.29
C PRO A 154 -8.83 55.36 25.35
N GLU A 155 -9.03 55.91 24.15
CA GLU A 155 -8.04 56.36 23.15
C GLU A 155 -8.31 57.86 22.90
N PRO A 156 -7.53 58.61 22.08
CA PRO A 156 -6.18 58.37 21.52
C PRO A 156 -5.23 59.55 21.85
N VAL A 157 -4.04 59.62 21.21
CA VAL A 157 -3.47 60.79 20.46
C VAL A 157 -2.09 60.39 19.90
N ALA A 158 -1.52 61.17 18.97
CA ALA A 158 -0.60 60.68 17.94
C ALA A 158 0.81 61.32 17.92
N LYS A 159 1.75 60.62 17.27
CA LYS A 159 3.00 61.07 16.59
C LYS A 159 4.05 61.87 17.40
N GLN A 160 5.29 61.36 17.39
CA GLN A 160 6.41 62.09 16.77
C GLN A 160 7.55 61.14 16.36
N GLU A 161 8.39 61.59 15.42
CA GLU A 161 9.57 60.88 14.89
C GLU A 161 10.85 61.35 15.58
N VAL A 162 11.86 60.47 15.69
CA VAL A 162 13.28 60.85 15.84
C VAL A 162 14.14 59.93 14.97
N VAL A 163 15.26 60.44 14.47
CA VAL A 163 16.04 59.91 13.33
C VAL A 163 17.41 59.35 13.79
N SER A 164 18.07 58.58 12.91
CA SER A 164 19.50 58.18 12.94
C SER A 164 19.88 56.99 13.85
N THR A 165 21.00 56.28 13.65
CA THR A 165 22.12 56.38 12.68
C THR A 165 22.36 55.05 11.93
N ALA A 166 23.24 55.06 10.92
CA ALA A 166 23.62 53.89 10.12
C ALA A 166 25.12 53.56 10.26
N ALA A 167 25.51 52.30 9.95
CA ALA A 167 26.82 51.97 9.35
C ALA A 167 26.92 50.49 8.90
N ALA A 168 27.45 50.26 7.68
CA ALA A 168 28.25 49.10 7.22
C ALA A 168 27.72 47.64 7.37
N GLN A 169 28.05 46.67 6.51
CA GLN A 169 28.72 46.65 5.19
C GLN A 169 28.39 45.31 4.51
N ALA A 170 28.14 45.29 3.20
CA ALA A 170 28.10 44.07 2.38
C ALA A 170 28.52 44.40 0.93
N GLN A 171 29.12 43.44 0.23
CA GLN A 171 29.77 43.65 -1.08
C GLN A 171 28.82 43.34 -2.25
N ALA A 172 29.10 43.94 -3.41
CA ALA A 172 28.22 43.90 -4.58
C ALA A 172 28.43 42.65 -5.47
N ALA A 173 27.36 42.26 -6.16
CA ALA A 173 27.38 41.37 -7.34
C ALA A 173 26.84 42.14 -8.56
N PRO A 174 27.26 41.81 -9.80
CA PRO A 174 26.97 42.65 -10.97
C PRO A 174 25.51 42.56 -11.45
N ALA A 175 25.03 43.65 -12.04
CA ALA A 175 23.67 43.77 -12.57
C ALA A 175 23.51 43.09 -13.96
N PRO A 176 22.32 42.54 -14.28
CA PRO A 176 21.99 42.05 -15.62
C PRO A 176 21.71 43.20 -16.60
N ALA A 177 21.92 42.94 -17.90
CA ALA A 177 21.73 43.90 -18.99
C ALA A 177 20.23 44.21 -19.26
N PRO A 178 19.90 45.40 -19.83
CA PRO A 178 18.52 45.79 -20.09
C PRO A 178 17.86 44.98 -21.21
N VAL A 179 16.59 44.63 -21.02
CA VAL A 179 15.72 43.95 -22.00
C VAL A 179 14.95 45.00 -22.82
N PRO A 180 14.85 44.88 -24.15
CA PRO A 180 14.15 45.86 -24.98
C PRO A 180 12.62 45.86 -24.76
N ALA A 181 12.01 47.03 -24.92
CA ALA A 181 10.59 47.24 -24.65
C ALA A 181 9.65 46.53 -25.65
N VAL A 182 8.69 45.78 -25.13
CA VAL A 182 7.58 45.18 -25.89
C VAL A 182 6.34 46.06 -25.77
N LYS A 183 5.62 46.27 -26.88
CA LYS A 183 4.43 47.16 -26.91
C LYS A 183 3.25 46.54 -26.16
N SER A 184 2.51 47.38 -25.43
CA SER A 184 1.30 46.99 -24.69
C SER A 184 0.16 46.51 -25.62
N PRO A 185 -0.61 45.48 -25.22
CA PRO A 185 -1.85 45.11 -25.91
C PRO A 185 -2.98 46.13 -25.61
N PRO A 186 -4.00 46.24 -26.48
CA PRO A 186 -5.14 47.14 -26.28
C PRO A 186 -6.09 46.66 -25.16
N ALA A 187 -6.83 47.59 -24.57
CA ALA A 187 -7.78 47.32 -23.49
C ALA A 187 -9.04 46.56 -23.99
N PRO A 188 -9.64 45.68 -23.17
CA PRO A 188 -10.88 44.99 -23.51
C PRO A 188 -12.09 45.93 -23.49
N ALA A 189 -13.03 45.70 -24.42
CA ALA A 189 -14.25 46.49 -24.55
C ALA A 189 -15.29 46.18 -23.45
N SER A 190 -16.21 47.12 -23.23
CA SER A 190 -17.30 47.00 -22.26
C SER A 190 -18.28 45.88 -22.60
N VAL A 191 -18.55 45.00 -21.63
CA VAL A 191 -19.65 44.02 -21.68
C VAL A 191 -20.74 44.43 -20.69
N ALA A 192 -21.98 44.52 -21.15
CA ALA A 192 -23.14 44.88 -20.34
C ALA A 192 -24.04 43.66 -20.03
N GLN A 193 -24.79 43.77 -18.94
CA GLN A 193 -25.92 42.93 -18.51
C GLN A 193 -25.62 41.51 -17.99
N LYS A 194 -26.27 41.19 -16.87
CA LYS A 194 -26.34 39.84 -16.25
C LYS A 194 -27.35 38.95 -16.97
N PRO A 195 -27.02 37.66 -17.22
CA PRO A 195 -27.99 36.57 -17.20
C PRO A 195 -28.36 36.19 -15.75
N LYS A 196 -29.52 35.55 -15.56
CA LYS A 196 -30.00 35.12 -14.23
C LYS A 196 -29.44 33.75 -13.87
N ALA A 197 -29.17 33.52 -12.57
CA ALA A 197 -28.80 32.20 -12.08
C ALA A 197 -29.95 31.19 -12.24
N LYS A 198 -29.73 30.15 -13.06
CA LYS A 198 -30.53 28.91 -13.07
C LYS A 198 -29.76 27.81 -13.82
N GLY A 199 -29.29 26.83 -13.08
CA GLY A 199 -28.60 25.66 -13.62
C GLY A 199 -28.00 24.84 -12.50
N LYS A 200 -28.61 23.70 -12.17
CA LYS A 200 -27.90 22.66 -11.43
C LYS A 200 -26.97 21.99 -12.45
N GLU A 201 -25.67 22.10 -12.24
CA GLU A 201 -24.69 21.41 -13.07
C GLU A 201 -24.95 19.91 -12.97
N LYS A 202 -25.23 19.27 -14.11
CA LYS A 202 -25.38 17.82 -14.14
C LYS A 202 -23.99 17.21 -14.01
N VAL A 203 -23.71 16.64 -12.84
CA VAL A 203 -22.60 15.70 -12.66
C VAL A 203 -22.65 14.69 -13.81
N ALA A 204 -21.50 14.43 -14.43
CA ALA A 204 -21.36 13.42 -15.47
C ALA A 204 -21.89 12.06 -14.95
N PRO A 205 -22.42 11.18 -15.82
CA PRO A 205 -23.01 9.92 -15.36
C PRO A 205 -21.96 9.10 -14.60
N THR A 206 -22.12 9.01 -13.28
CA THR A 206 -21.39 8.07 -12.42
C THR A 206 -21.51 6.69 -13.04
N ALA A 207 -20.38 6.05 -13.32
CA ALA A 207 -20.36 4.66 -13.75
C ALA A 207 -21.10 3.84 -12.68
N THR A 208 -22.23 3.25 -13.05
CA THR A 208 -22.99 2.40 -12.14
C THR A 208 -22.17 1.14 -11.88
N LEU A 209 -21.83 0.90 -10.61
CA LEU A 209 -21.25 -0.37 -10.15
C LEU A 209 -22.03 -1.56 -10.71
N ASP A 210 -21.33 -2.65 -11.04
CA ASP A 210 -22.00 -3.88 -11.48
C ASP A 210 -22.84 -4.47 -10.34
N VAL A 211 -24.16 -4.27 -10.45
CA VAL A 211 -25.19 -4.76 -9.51
C VAL A 211 -25.30 -6.29 -9.44
N SER A 212 -24.51 -7.01 -10.25
CA SER A 212 -24.32 -8.46 -10.17
C SER A 212 -23.43 -8.91 -8.99
N LEU A 213 -22.65 -7.98 -8.38
CA LEU A 213 -21.83 -8.31 -7.21
C LEU A 213 -22.70 -8.62 -5.97
N PRO A 214 -22.30 -9.59 -5.13
CA PRO A 214 -22.93 -9.79 -3.82
C PRO A 214 -22.72 -8.56 -2.93
N PRO A 215 -23.62 -8.29 -1.95
CA PRO A 215 -23.45 -7.16 -1.05
C PRO A 215 -22.11 -7.27 -0.28
N PRO A 216 -21.40 -6.15 -0.05
CA PRO A 216 -20.04 -6.16 0.47
C PRO A 216 -19.98 -6.84 1.84
N GLN A 217 -19.24 -7.94 1.90
CA GLN A 217 -18.97 -8.63 3.16
C GLN A 217 -17.96 -7.81 3.97
N ARG A 218 -18.30 -7.48 5.21
CA ARG A 218 -17.37 -6.83 6.15
C ARG A 218 -16.15 -7.74 6.35
N PRO A 219 -14.91 -7.23 6.22
CA PRO A 219 -13.72 -8.01 6.54
C PRO A 219 -13.81 -8.57 7.96
N VAL A 220 -13.54 -9.87 8.09
CA VAL A 220 -13.72 -10.59 9.35
C VAL A 220 -12.61 -10.20 10.31
N LEU A 221 -12.97 -9.64 11.47
CA LEU A 221 -12.04 -9.48 12.59
C LEU A 221 -11.72 -10.87 13.16
N SER A 222 -10.45 -11.19 13.32
CA SER A 222 -10.03 -12.49 13.85
C SER A 222 -10.19 -12.57 15.38
N ASP A 223 -10.65 -13.73 15.86
CA ASP A 223 -10.59 -14.10 17.28
C ASP A 223 -9.17 -14.51 17.73
N GLU A 224 -8.22 -14.69 16.81
CA GLU A 224 -6.84 -15.03 17.15
C GLU A 224 -6.15 -13.87 17.87
N LYS A 225 -5.73 -14.12 19.13
CA LYS A 225 -4.91 -13.16 19.86
C LYS A 225 -3.52 -13.07 19.21
N PRO A 226 -2.97 -11.86 19.00
CA PRO A 226 -1.61 -11.67 18.51
C PRO A 226 -0.58 -12.42 19.37
N VAL A 227 0.16 -13.36 18.76
CA VAL A 227 1.23 -14.10 19.43
C VAL A 227 2.57 -13.50 19.03
N ALA A 228 3.20 -12.80 19.96
CA ALA A 228 4.60 -12.40 19.83
C ALA A 228 5.49 -13.65 19.70
N ASP A 229 6.41 -13.66 18.74
CA ASP A 229 7.40 -14.73 18.66
C ASP A 229 8.58 -14.52 19.64
N LYS A 230 9.62 -15.35 19.54
CA LYS A 230 10.78 -15.33 20.45
C LYS A 230 11.57 -14.02 20.42
N SER A 231 11.45 -13.21 19.36
CA SER A 231 12.03 -11.86 19.31
C SER A 231 11.21 -10.84 20.12
N GLY A 232 9.90 -11.06 20.25
CA GLY A 232 8.93 -10.08 20.74
C GLY A 232 8.38 -9.13 19.67
N ALA A 233 8.71 -9.33 18.40
CA ALA A 233 8.12 -8.59 17.29
C ALA A 233 6.62 -8.91 17.14
N LEU A 234 5.82 -7.90 16.79
CA LEU A 234 4.36 -8.00 16.68
C LEU A 234 3.79 -7.65 15.30
N PHE A 235 4.45 -6.77 14.54
CA PHE A 235 3.81 -6.03 13.44
C PHE A 235 4.38 -6.32 12.05
N TYR A 236 3.60 -6.00 11.02
CA TYR A 236 3.85 -6.35 9.63
C TYR A 236 3.94 -5.08 8.78
N ASP A 237 4.86 -5.05 7.82
CA ASP A 237 4.76 -4.13 6.68
C ASP A 237 3.86 -4.78 5.63
N SER A 238 2.74 -4.11 5.32
CA SER A 238 1.65 -4.71 4.53
C SER A 238 1.61 -4.22 3.08
N HIS A 239 2.57 -3.42 2.61
CA HIS A 239 2.60 -2.96 1.21
C HIS A 239 4.03 -2.97 0.64
N MET A 240 4.31 -3.94 -0.23
CA MET A 240 5.56 -3.99 -1.00
C MET A 240 5.45 -4.79 -2.29
N HIS A 241 6.32 -4.47 -3.23
CA HIS A 241 6.28 -4.98 -4.61
C HIS A 241 7.38 -6.01 -4.87
N THR A 242 7.31 -6.65 -6.03
CA THR A 242 8.34 -7.56 -6.54
C THR A 242 8.78 -7.10 -7.94
N PRO A 243 9.96 -7.53 -8.46
CA PRO A 243 10.43 -7.12 -9.79
C PRO A 243 9.45 -7.39 -10.95
N LEU A 244 8.43 -8.23 -10.75
CA LEU A 244 7.35 -8.49 -11.71
C LEU A 244 6.46 -7.25 -11.96
N CYS A 245 6.46 -6.25 -11.08
CA CYS A 245 5.86 -4.93 -11.36
C CYS A 245 6.72 -4.08 -12.32
N LYS A 246 7.89 -4.56 -12.76
CA LYS A 246 8.83 -3.90 -13.69
C LYS A 246 9.44 -2.58 -13.22
N HIS A 247 9.11 -2.10 -12.02
CA HIS A 247 9.68 -0.90 -11.41
C HIS A 247 10.05 -1.04 -9.92
N ALA A 248 10.09 -2.27 -9.41
CA ALA A 248 10.68 -2.63 -8.12
C ALA A 248 11.97 -3.44 -8.32
N TRP A 249 12.82 -3.48 -7.28
CA TRP A 249 14.12 -4.16 -7.31
C TRP A 249 14.38 -4.98 -6.04
N GLY A 250 15.16 -6.05 -6.19
CA GLY A 250 15.49 -7.01 -5.14
C GLY A 250 14.56 -8.23 -5.13
N GLU A 251 15.09 -9.39 -4.79
CA GLU A 251 14.30 -10.62 -4.61
C GLU A 251 13.52 -10.59 -3.27
N PRO A 252 12.38 -11.31 -3.14
CA PRO A 252 11.58 -11.33 -1.91
C PRO A 252 12.36 -11.66 -0.62
N GLU A 253 13.41 -12.48 -0.70
CA GLU A 253 14.31 -12.81 0.40
C GLU A 253 15.16 -11.63 0.89
N GLU A 254 15.39 -10.60 0.07
CA GLU A 254 16.09 -9.37 0.46
C GLU A 254 15.18 -8.46 1.28
N TYR A 255 13.89 -8.38 0.91
CA TYR A 255 12.85 -7.67 1.67
C TYR A 255 12.66 -8.34 3.04
N ALA A 256 12.61 -9.68 3.07
CA ALA A 256 12.57 -10.44 4.32
C ALA A 256 13.85 -10.25 5.17
N ALA A 257 15.03 -10.11 4.56
CA ALA A 257 16.26 -9.76 5.26
C ALA A 257 16.21 -8.35 5.88
N GLN A 258 15.57 -7.38 5.21
CA GLN A 258 15.39 -6.04 5.77
C GLN A 258 14.30 -6.02 6.86
N ALA A 259 13.20 -6.73 6.69
CA ALA A 259 12.12 -6.82 7.67
C ALA A 259 12.61 -7.25 9.06
N LEU A 260 13.49 -8.26 9.12
CA LEU A 260 14.15 -8.70 10.36
C LEU A 260 15.00 -7.60 11.01
N LYS A 261 15.75 -6.83 10.22
CA LYS A 261 16.53 -5.68 10.73
C LYS A 261 15.63 -4.53 11.21
N SER A 262 14.48 -4.35 10.55
CA SER A 262 13.46 -3.36 10.89
C SER A 262 12.56 -3.79 12.07
N GLY A 263 12.80 -4.97 12.66
CA GLY A 263 12.07 -5.45 13.84
C GLY A 263 10.64 -5.95 13.58
N LEU A 264 10.32 -6.28 12.32
CA LEU A 264 8.99 -6.73 11.93
C LEU A 264 8.78 -8.22 12.24
N LYS A 265 7.55 -8.57 12.61
CA LYS A 265 7.05 -9.94 12.77
C LYS A 265 6.89 -10.63 11.42
N GLY A 266 6.55 -9.86 10.39
CA GLY A 266 6.32 -10.34 9.05
C GLY A 266 6.26 -9.24 7.99
N ILE A 267 6.03 -9.67 6.75
CA ILE A 267 5.80 -8.83 5.58
C ILE A 267 4.71 -9.43 4.71
N ILE A 268 3.92 -8.57 4.06
CA ILE A 268 2.92 -9.00 3.07
C ILE A 268 3.29 -8.39 1.72
N PHE A 269 3.58 -9.24 0.73
CA PHE A 269 3.77 -8.77 -0.63
C PHE A 269 2.43 -8.41 -1.25
N THR A 270 2.33 -7.23 -1.85
CA THR A 270 1.14 -6.71 -2.53
C THR A 270 1.57 -6.18 -3.90
N CYS A 271 2.10 -7.05 -4.74
CA CYS A 271 2.59 -6.63 -6.05
C CYS A 271 1.41 -6.25 -6.96
N HIS A 272 1.55 -5.21 -7.79
CA HIS A 272 0.50 -4.76 -8.72
C HIS A 272 -0.09 -5.90 -9.56
N CYS A 273 -1.41 -6.08 -9.48
CA CYS A 273 -2.14 -7.20 -10.06
C CYS A 273 -2.12 -7.22 -11.60
N PRO A 274 -2.22 -8.40 -12.24
CA PRO A 274 -2.48 -8.48 -13.67
C PRO A 274 -3.87 -7.94 -14.01
N MET A 275 -3.98 -7.26 -15.14
CA MET A 275 -5.21 -6.71 -15.71
C MET A 275 -5.37 -7.22 -17.15
N PRO A 276 -6.61 -7.26 -17.70
CA PRO A 276 -6.88 -7.78 -19.03
C PRO A 276 -6.37 -6.84 -20.14
N ASP A 277 -6.41 -7.31 -21.38
CA ASP A 277 -6.31 -6.53 -22.62
C ASP A 277 -5.09 -5.59 -22.76
N GLY A 278 -4.04 -5.82 -21.96
CA GLY A 278 -2.82 -5.02 -21.95
C GLY A 278 -2.92 -3.71 -21.17
N PHE A 279 -3.92 -3.56 -20.28
CA PHE A 279 -4.09 -2.41 -19.38
C PHE A 279 -2.80 -2.09 -18.62
N TRP A 280 -2.32 -0.85 -18.74
CA TRP A 280 -1.10 -0.29 -18.12
C TRP A 280 0.03 -1.32 -17.85
N PRO A 281 0.65 -1.91 -18.89
CA PRO A 281 1.40 -3.17 -18.80
C PRO A 281 2.88 -2.98 -18.39
N SER A 282 3.31 -1.72 -18.27
CA SER A 282 4.65 -1.30 -17.89
C SER A 282 4.91 -1.27 -16.39
N VAL A 283 3.87 -1.43 -15.55
CA VAL A 283 3.95 -1.30 -14.08
C VAL A 283 3.44 -2.52 -13.31
N ARG A 284 3.00 -3.58 -14.00
CA ARG A 284 2.35 -4.75 -13.37
C ARG A 284 2.79 -6.06 -14.03
N MET A 285 2.62 -7.17 -13.31
CA MET A 285 2.84 -8.49 -13.88
C MET A 285 1.81 -8.78 -14.99
N SER A 286 2.20 -9.52 -16.03
CA SER A 286 1.23 -10.07 -16.99
C SER A 286 0.43 -11.22 -16.36
N ASN A 287 -0.71 -11.56 -16.97
CA ASN A 287 -1.57 -12.65 -16.48
C ASN A 287 -0.84 -14.02 -16.40
N SER A 288 0.17 -14.22 -17.25
CA SER A 288 1.07 -15.37 -17.30
C SER A 288 2.20 -15.34 -16.26
N GLU A 289 2.50 -14.19 -15.65
CA GLU A 289 3.54 -14.04 -14.61
C GLU A 289 2.96 -14.22 -13.19
N PHE A 290 1.63 -14.30 -13.04
CA PHE A 290 0.97 -14.46 -11.75
C PHE A 290 1.41 -15.74 -10.99
N ASP A 291 1.49 -16.87 -11.68
CA ASP A 291 1.89 -18.14 -11.06
C ASP A 291 3.37 -18.07 -10.59
N THR A 292 4.21 -17.31 -11.31
CA THR A 292 5.59 -16.97 -10.90
C THR A 292 5.61 -16.06 -9.68
N TYR A 293 4.68 -15.10 -9.56
CA TYR A 293 4.55 -14.23 -8.39
C TYR A 293 4.24 -15.04 -7.11
N VAL A 294 3.26 -15.94 -7.18
CA VAL A 294 2.93 -16.85 -6.08
C VAL A 294 4.16 -17.68 -5.69
N GLU A 295 4.89 -18.22 -6.66
CA GLU A 295 6.07 -19.05 -6.43
C GLU A 295 7.23 -18.30 -5.77
N ILE A 296 7.58 -17.08 -6.18
CA ILE A 296 8.69 -16.33 -5.56
C ILE A 296 8.36 -15.87 -4.13
N VAL A 297 7.09 -15.60 -3.81
CA VAL A 297 6.66 -15.30 -2.44
C VAL A 297 6.68 -16.57 -1.58
N ARG A 298 6.19 -17.71 -2.11
CA ARG A 298 6.27 -19.03 -1.44
C ARG A 298 7.71 -19.43 -1.12
N ARG A 299 8.62 -19.25 -2.08
CA ARG A 299 10.07 -19.51 -1.93
C ARG A 299 10.68 -18.75 -0.75
N ALA A 300 10.36 -17.46 -0.61
CA ALA A 300 10.82 -16.64 0.50
C ALA A 300 10.16 -17.03 1.84
N ALA A 301 8.88 -17.39 1.85
CA ALA A 301 8.21 -17.92 3.05
C ALA A 301 8.86 -19.22 3.56
N GLU A 302 9.25 -20.12 2.66
CA GLU A 302 10.00 -21.32 3.01
C GLU A 302 11.42 -21.01 3.50
N ALA A 303 12.11 -20.06 2.86
CA ALA A 303 13.45 -19.63 3.26
C ALA A 303 13.47 -18.94 4.65
N TYR A 304 12.39 -18.27 5.05
CA TYR A 304 12.28 -17.52 6.31
C TYR A 304 11.39 -18.18 7.38
N ALA A 305 10.87 -19.37 7.11
CA ALA A 305 10.01 -20.14 8.02
C ALA A 305 10.56 -20.18 9.47
N GLY A 306 9.70 -19.81 10.43
CA GLY A 306 10.05 -19.76 11.86
C GLY A 306 10.99 -18.61 12.27
N ARG A 307 11.32 -17.69 11.36
CA ARG A 307 12.11 -16.46 11.62
C ARG A 307 11.32 -15.19 11.30
N LEU A 308 10.62 -15.17 10.17
CA LEU A 308 9.76 -14.08 9.71
C LEU A 308 8.53 -14.68 9.01
N ASP A 309 7.36 -14.10 9.23
CA ASP A 309 6.15 -14.45 8.48
C ASP A 309 6.18 -13.72 7.13
N VAL A 310 6.37 -14.43 6.01
CA VAL A 310 6.24 -13.87 4.66
C VAL A 310 4.90 -14.30 4.09
N CYS A 311 4.04 -13.33 3.82
CA CYS A 311 2.65 -13.52 3.43
C CYS A 311 2.38 -13.11 1.97
N LEU A 312 1.41 -13.79 1.35
CA LEU A 312 1.00 -13.56 -0.04
C LEU A 312 -0.24 -12.67 -0.06
N GLY A 313 -0.10 -11.43 -0.51
CA GLY A 313 -1.22 -10.55 -0.82
C GLY A 313 -1.28 -10.20 -2.31
N LEU A 314 -1.99 -9.12 -2.63
CA LEU A 314 -2.01 -8.51 -3.96
C LEU A 314 -2.41 -7.04 -3.83
N GLU A 315 -1.74 -6.13 -4.54
CA GLU A 315 -2.32 -4.80 -4.76
C GLU A 315 -3.17 -4.88 -6.02
N SER A 316 -4.48 -4.86 -5.81
CA SER A 316 -5.52 -5.13 -6.78
C SER A 316 -6.15 -3.83 -7.25
N GLU A 317 -6.14 -3.61 -8.56
CA GLU A 317 -6.76 -2.43 -9.17
C GLU A 317 -8.27 -2.35 -8.87
N PHE A 318 -8.78 -1.14 -8.70
CA PHE A 318 -10.18 -0.79 -8.93
C PHE A 318 -10.28 0.11 -10.15
N PHE A 319 -10.94 -0.38 -11.19
CA PHE A 319 -11.27 0.39 -12.38
C PHE A 319 -12.71 0.05 -12.79
N PRO A 320 -13.65 1.02 -12.81
CA PRO A 320 -15.06 0.75 -13.05
C PRO A 320 -15.32 -0.06 -14.33
N GLY A 321 -15.96 -1.22 -14.17
CA GLY A 321 -16.24 -2.22 -15.23
C GLY A 321 -15.26 -3.41 -15.29
N HIS A 322 -14.30 -3.52 -14.37
CA HIS A 322 -13.36 -4.66 -14.27
C HIS A 322 -13.59 -5.55 -13.04
N GLU A 323 -14.62 -5.27 -12.24
CA GLU A 323 -14.89 -5.91 -10.95
C GLU A 323 -15.02 -7.44 -11.08
N LYS A 324 -15.59 -7.93 -12.18
CA LYS A 324 -15.66 -9.35 -12.51
C LYS A 324 -14.28 -9.99 -12.75
N TRP A 325 -13.38 -9.31 -13.45
CA TRP A 325 -12.00 -9.79 -13.64
C TRP A 325 -11.27 -9.87 -12.31
N ILE A 326 -11.40 -8.83 -11.49
CA ILE A 326 -10.82 -8.76 -10.14
C ILE A 326 -11.37 -9.88 -9.25
N SER A 327 -12.68 -10.13 -9.28
CA SER A 327 -13.33 -11.22 -8.52
C SER A 327 -12.78 -12.60 -8.89
N GLU A 328 -12.61 -12.92 -10.19
CA GLU A 328 -12.02 -14.21 -10.59
C GLU A 328 -10.51 -14.28 -10.28
N LEU A 329 -9.78 -13.16 -10.37
CA LEU A 329 -8.37 -13.08 -10.04
C LEU A 329 -8.11 -13.38 -8.54
N HIS A 330 -8.96 -12.88 -7.64
CA HIS A 330 -8.86 -13.14 -6.20
C HIS A 330 -9.07 -14.61 -5.82
N LYS A 331 -9.67 -15.43 -6.69
CA LYS A 331 -9.91 -16.87 -6.47
C LYS A 331 -8.74 -17.76 -6.89
N ARG A 332 -7.67 -17.19 -7.48
CA ARG A 332 -6.54 -17.96 -8.02
C ARG A 332 -5.48 -18.39 -6.99
N ALA A 333 -5.51 -17.83 -5.78
CA ALA A 333 -4.59 -18.17 -4.70
C ALA A 333 -5.24 -17.90 -3.33
N ASP A 334 -4.79 -18.60 -2.30
CA ASP A 334 -5.17 -18.34 -0.91
C ASP A 334 -4.43 -17.11 -0.37
N PHE A 335 -4.97 -15.91 -0.66
CA PHE A 335 -4.38 -14.64 -0.25
C PHE A 335 -4.53 -14.37 1.25
N ASP A 336 -3.45 -13.90 1.87
CA ASP A 336 -3.47 -13.34 3.22
C ASP A 336 -4.17 -11.97 3.28
N TYR A 337 -4.05 -11.17 2.21
CA TYR A 337 -4.47 -9.77 2.16
C TYR A 337 -4.70 -9.27 0.73
N ILE A 338 -5.83 -8.62 0.48
CA ILE A 338 -6.09 -7.90 -0.78
C ILE A 338 -6.18 -6.40 -0.51
N LEU A 339 -5.25 -5.66 -1.11
CA LEU A 339 -5.14 -4.21 -1.02
C LEU A 339 -5.75 -3.57 -2.28
N GLY A 340 -6.83 -2.79 -2.13
CA GLY A 340 -7.57 -2.19 -3.23
C GLY A 340 -7.05 -0.81 -3.60
N ALA A 341 -6.55 -0.65 -4.82
CA ALA A 341 -5.87 0.56 -5.27
C ALA A 341 -6.59 1.24 -6.44
N VAL A 342 -6.62 2.58 -6.43
CA VAL A 342 -7.12 3.40 -7.56
C VAL A 342 -5.94 4.14 -8.17
N HIS A 343 -5.42 3.70 -9.32
CA HIS A 343 -4.27 4.36 -9.94
C HIS A 343 -4.66 5.42 -10.97
N TRP A 344 -4.79 6.65 -10.50
CA TRP A 344 -5.07 7.82 -11.34
C TRP A 344 -4.00 8.07 -12.41
N GLN A 345 -2.75 7.61 -12.18
CA GLN A 345 -1.61 7.77 -13.10
C GLN A 345 -1.70 6.88 -14.34
N SER A 346 -2.58 5.86 -14.35
CA SER A 346 -2.72 4.98 -15.49
C SER A 346 -3.29 5.75 -16.69
N LYS A 347 -2.72 5.53 -17.88
CA LYS A 347 -3.21 6.19 -19.11
C LYS A 347 -4.69 5.89 -19.33
N ASP A 348 -5.09 4.66 -19.02
CA ASP A 348 -6.46 4.15 -19.12
C ASP A 348 -7.44 4.92 -18.20
N TYR A 349 -7.00 5.28 -16.98
CA TYR A 349 -7.80 6.09 -16.05
C TYR A 349 -7.85 7.56 -16.47
N LEU A 350 -6.72 8.17 -16.82
CA LEU A 350 -6.67 9.55 -17.33
C LEU A 350 -7.59 9.70 -18.56
N THR A 351 -7.42 8.85 -19.57
CA THR A 351 -8.20 8.89 -20.83
C THR A 351 -9.71 8.75 -20.60
N LYS A 352 -10.15 8.05 -19.55
CA LYS A 352 -11.56 7.80 -19.24
C LYS A 352 -12.18 8.83 -18.28
N PHE A 353 -11.39 9.43 -17.39
CA PHE A 353 -11.89 10.18 -16.24
C PHE A 353 -11.33 11.59 -16.07
N GLU A 354 -10.20 11.94 -16.69
CA GLU A 354 -9.59 13.29 -16.66
C GLU A 354 -10.48 14.28 -17.44
N THR A 355 -11.51 14.77 -16.76
CA THR A 355 -12.61 15.53 -17.36
C THR A 355 -13.02 16.71 -16.49
N GLY A 356 -13.37 17.84 -17.11
CA GLY A 356 -13.71 19.07 -16.40
C GLY A 356 -12.47 19.74 -15.78
N THR A 357 -12.57 20.15 -14.51
CA THR A 357 -11.48 20.81 -13.78
C THR A 357 -10.60 19.82 -13.01
N ILE A 358 -9.41 20.27 -12.58
CA ILE A 358 -8.54 19.51 -11.67
C ILE A 358 -9.29 19.08 -10.39
N GLU A 359 -10.18 19.93 -9.88
CA GLU A 359 -11.06 19.57 -8.77
C GLU A 359 -12.04 18.47 -9.13
N ASN A 360 -12.69 18.54 -10.30
CA ASN A 360 -13.64 17.52 -10.73
C ASN A 360 -12.97 16.14 -10.85
N PHE A 361 -11.77 16.07 -11.40
CA PHE A 361 -10.97 14.83 -11.44
C PHE A 361 -10.65 14.29 -10.02
N ARG A 362 -10.26 15.17 -9.09
CA ARG A 362 -10.04 14.80 -7.68
C ARG A 362 -11.33 14.30 -7.02
N ARG A 363 -12.49 14.88 -7.33
CA ARG A 363 -13.79 14.41 -6.82
C ARG A 363 -14.19 13.05 -7.42
N ILE A 364 -13.93 12.82 -8.71
CA ILE A 364 -14.10 11.51 -9.36
C ILE A 364 -13.19 10.43 -8.73
N TYR A 365 -11.96 10.79 -8.34
CA TYR A 365 -11.07 9.88 -7.63
C TYR A 365 -11.65 9.43 -6.27
N PHE A 366 -12.15 10.36 -5.45
CA PHE A 366 -12.77 9.99 -4.17
C PHE A 366 -14.12 9.26 -4.34
N GLU A 367 -14.86 9.51 -5.42
CA GLU A 367 -16.02 8.67 -5.81
C GLU A 367 -15.59 7.23 -6.10
N HIS A 368 -14.55 7.01 -6.92
CA HIS A 368 -14.04 5.67 -7.21
C HIS A 368 -13.43 4.97 -5.97
N LEU A 369 -12.84 5.72 -5.03
CA LEU A 369 -12.37 5.19 -3.75
C LEU A 369 -13.54 4.73 -2.85
N ALA A 370 -14.68 5.43 -2.88
CA ALA A 370 -15.88 4.98 -2.18
C ALA A 370 -16.52 3.76 -2.87
N GLN A 371 -16.57 3.75 -4.21
CA GLN A 371 -17.07 2.63 -5.00
C GLN A 371 -16.24 1.35 -4.81
N SER A 372 -14.91 1.46 -4.71
CA SER A 372 -14.04 0.29 -4.50
C SER A 372 -14.35 -0.39 -3.16
N ALA A 373 -14.55 0.38 -2.08
CA ALA A 373 -15.03 -0.15 -0.80
C ALA A 373 -16.39 -0.85 -0.92
N GLU A 374 -17.31 -0.30 -1.71
CA GLU A 374 -18.67 -0.80 -1.89
C GLU A 374 -18.73 -2.12 -2.70
N THR A 375 -17.68 -2.47 -3.46
CA THR A 375 -17.59 -3.79 -4.12
C THR A 375 -17.41 -4.97 -3.15
N GLY A 376 -16.86 -4.75 -1.96
CA GLY A 376 -16.50 -5.82 -1.02
C GLY A 376 -15.37 -6.75 -1.47
N LEU A 377 -14.63 -6.42 -2.54
CA LEU A 377 -13.55 -7.27 -3.06
C LEU A 377 -12.24 -7.15 -2.25
N TYR A 378 -12.04 -6.03 -1.58
CA TYR A 378 -10.77 -5.63 -0.95
C TYR A 378 -10.86 -5.65 0.59
N ASP A 379 -9.74 -5.93 1.26
CA ASP A 379 -9.64 -5.94 2.73
C ASP A 379 -9.31 -4.55 3.29
N CYS A 380 -8.55 -3.79 2.51
CA CYS A 380 -8.05 -2.46 2.80
C CYS A 380 -7.96 -1.65 1.50
N LEU A 381 -8.10 -0.33 1.56
CA LEU A 381 -7.87 0.56 0.43
C LEU A 381 -6.50 1.24 0.51
N ALA A 382 -5.75 1.16 -0.59
CA ALA A 382 -4.40 1.69 -0.74
C ALA A 382 -4.40 3.22 -0.85
N HIS A 383 -3.30 3.83 -0.38
CA HIS A 383 -2.90 5.23 -0.61
C HIS A 383 -4.07 6.22 -0.85
N PRO A 384 -5.00 6.37 0.12
CA PRO A 384 -6.32 6.98 -0.06
C PRO A 384 -6.41 8.39 -0.65
N ASP A 385 -5.37 9.22 -0.60
CA ASP A 385 -5.34 10.56 -1.19
C ASP A 385 -4.31 10.71 -2.32
N LEU A 386 -3.91 9.62 -3.00
CA LEU A 386 -2.83 9.61 -4.00
C LEU A 386 -2.97 10.69 -5.08
N VAL A 387 -4.21 11.09 -5.39
CA VAL A 387 -4.57 12.19 -6.30
C VAL A 387 -4.07 13.58 -5.86
N LYS A 388 -3.55 13.76 -4.64
CA LYS A 388 -2.83 14.99 -4.25
C LYS A 388 -1.56 15.24 -5.05
N ASN A 389 -1.00 14.17 -5.63
CA ASN A 389 0.15 14.24 -6.53
C ASN A 389 -0.23 14.64 -7.99
N TYR A 390 -1.53 14.73 -8.31
CA TYR A 390 -2.02 15.29 -9.57
C TYR A 390 -2.12 16.81 -9.44
N HIS A 391 -1.25 17.54 -10.14
CA HIS A 391 -1.01 18.97 -9.99
C HIS A 391 -0.77 19.41 -8.52
N PRO A 392 0.34 18.98 -7.88
CA PRO A 392 0.54 19.13 -6.44
C PRO A 392 0.55 20.58 -5.94
N ASP A 393 1.05 21.52 -6.75
CA ASP A 393 1.07 22.97 -6.45
C ASP A 393 -0.34 23.57 -6.30
N SER A 394 -1.36 22.85 -6.77
CA SER A 394 -2.79 23.22 -6.67
C SER A 394 -3.55 22.39 -5.63
N TRP A 395 -2.87 21.57 -4.84
CA TRP A 395 -3.53 20.76 -3.81
C TRP A 395 -3.95 21.63 -2.62
N CYS A 396 -5.26 21.64 -2.33
CA CYS A 396 -5.80 22.26 -1.15
C CYS A 396 -6.91 21.37 -0.59
N PHE A 397 -6.64 20.71 0.54
CA PHE A 397 -7.56 19.73 1.13
C PHE A 397 -8.95 20.33 1.42
N ALA A 398 -9.00 21.58 1.89
CA ALA A 398 -10.24 22.30 2.20
C ALA A 398 -11.24 22.37 1.03
N ILE A 399 -10.76 22.41 -0.22
CA ILE A 399 -11.61 22.49 -1.42
C ILE A 399 -12.33 21.14 -1.71
N ILE A 400 -11.68 20.02 -1.37
CA ILE A 400 -12.19 18.66 -1.62
C ILE A 400 -12.72 17.96 -0.34
N LYS A 401 -12.61 18.62 0.82
CA LYS A 401 -12.94 18.08 2.15
C LYS A 401 -14.35 17.50 2.27
N ASP A 402 -15.36 18.17 1.71
CA ASP A 402 -16.75 17.67 1.76
C ASP A 402 -16.94 16.40 0.90
N THR A 403 -16.21 16.29 -0.23
CA THR A 403 -16.20 15.08 -1.06
C THR A 403 -15.46 13.94 -0.35
N VAL A 404 -14.35 14.23 0.33
CA VAL A 404 -13.64 13.26 1.18
C VAL A 404 -14.53 12.80 2.32
N ALA A 405 -15.24 13.71 3.00
CA ALA A 405 -16.19 13.36 4.06
C ALA A 405 -17.29 12.40 3.54
N GLY A 406 -17.92 12.72 2.42
CA GLY A 406 -18.96 11.87 1.80
C GLY A 406 -18.43 10.51 1.32
N ALA A 407 -17.18 10.45 0.85
CA ALA A 407 -16.52 9.18 0.49
C ALA A 407 -16.21 8.34 1.73
N LEU A 408 -15.59 8.92 2.77
CA LEU A 408 -15.31 8.22 4.03
C LEU A 408 -16.60 7.78 4.75
N ASP A 409 -17.68 8.56 4.67
CA ASP A 409 -19.00 8.19 5.18
C ASP A 409 -19.57 6.95 4.48
N ARG A 410 -19.20 6.66 3.23
CA ARG A 410 -19.56 5.42 2.51
C ARG A 410 -18.64 4.27 2.92
N ILE A 411 -17.32 4.48 2.86
CA ILE A 411 -16.29 3.50 3.19
C ILE A 411 -16.49 2.94 4.62
N ALA A 412 -16.79 3.80 5.60
CA ALA A 412 -17.06 3.38 6.98
C ALA A 412 -18.25 2.41 7.13
N LYS A 413 -19.22 2.41 6.19
CA LYS A 413 -20.36 1.47 6.23
C LYS A 413 -19.94 0.05 5.84
N THR A 414 -18.99 -0.09 4.91
CA THR A 414 -18.53 -1.39 4.39
C THR A 414 -17.58 -2.10 5.35
N GLY A 415 -16.94 -1.37 6.26
CA GLY A 415 -16.02 -1.91 7.27
C GLY A 415 -14.65 -2.31 6.72
N VAL A 416 -14.35 -1.98 5.46
CA VAL A 416 -13.02 -2.10 4.87
C VAL A 416 -12.00 -1.24 5.64
N ALA A 417 -10.75 -1.69 5.71
CA ALA A 417 -9.68 -0.87 6.24
C ALA A 417 -9.22 0.19 5.21
N MET A 418 -8.40 1.13 5.64
CA MET A 418 -7.69 2.07 4.76
C MET A 418 -6.21 2.13 5.16
N GLU A 419 -5.34 2.35 4.18
CA GLU A 419 -3.90 2.39 4.39
C GLU A 419 -3.46 3.76 4.95
N LEU A 420 -2.48 3.78 5.85
CA LEU A 420 -1.56 4.90 5.99
C LEU A 420 -0.19 4.50 5.42
N ASN A 421 0.09 5.02 4.22
CA ASN A 421 1.20 4.66 3.36
C ASN A 421 2.37 5.64 3.57
N THR A 422 3.54 5.11 3.94
CA THR A 422 4.71 5.96 4.25
C THR A 422 5.46 6.43 2.99
N SER A 423 5.27 5.80 1.84
CA SER A 423 5.90 6.23 0.57
C SER A 423 5.46 7.61 0.10
N GLY A 424 4.34 8.14 0.62
CA GLY A 424 3.84 9.48 0.32
C GLY A 424 4.91 10.57 0.50
N LEU A 425 5.79 10.40 1.51
CA LEU A 425 6.95 11.27 1.78
C LEU A 425 7.98 11.30 0.64
N ASN A 426 7.95 10.31 -0.27
CA ASN A 426 8.82 10.18 -1.44
C ASN A 426 8.10 10.53 -2.77
N LYS A 427 6.87 11.08 -2.74
CA LYS A 427 6.11 11.51 -3.93
C LYS A 427 6.24 13.03 -4.15
N SER A 428 5.60 13.57 -5.19
CA SER A 428 5.70 14.99 -5.56
C SER A 428 5.01 15.94 -4.58
N TYR A 429 4.02 15.46 -3.83
CA TYR A 429 3.50 16.10 -2.62
C TYR A 429 4.01 15.31 -1.41
N PRO A 430 5.10 15.72 -0.72
CA PRO A 430 5.86 14.90 0.21
C PRO A 430 5.20 14.83 1.60
N GLU A 431 4.05 14.18 1.67
CA GLU A 431 3.28 13.90 2.89
C GLU A 431 2.89 12.41 2.87
N MET A 432 2.84 11.74 4.03
CA MET A 432 2.23 10.41 4.12
C MET A 432 0.80 10.43 3.55
N ASN A 433 0.33 9.25 3.13
CA ASN A 433 -0.94 9.12 2.41
C ASN A 433 -1.87 8.17 3.17
N PRO A 434 -3.00 8.63 3.74
CA PRO A 434 -3.55 9.97 3.57
C PRO A 434 -2.87 11.02 4.45
N GLY A 435 -3.07 12.29 4.08
CA GLY A 435 -2.62 13.42 4.86
C GLY A 435 -3.33 13.58 6.20
N ASN A 436 -2.72 14.33 7.11
CA ASN A 436 -3.10 14.33 8.53
C ASN A 436 -4.55 14.81 8.82
N GLU A 437 -5.17 15.61 7.95
CA GLU A 437 -6.60 15.95 8.07
C GLU A 437 -7.53 14.77 7.73
N MET A 438 -7.27 14.09 6.61
CA MET A 438 -8.07 12.93 6.19
C MET A 438 -7.87 11.73 7.13
N LEU A 439 -6.66 11.57 7.68
CA LEU A 439 -6.35 10.55 8.68
C LEU A 439 -7.18 10.73 9.97
N ARG A 440 -7.37 11.97 10.44
CA ARG A 440 -8.31 12.28 11.53
C ARG A 440 -9.75 11.98 11.15
N MET A 441 -10.18 12.39 9.95
CA MET A 441 -11.54 12.11 9.46
C MET A 441 -11.85 10.61 9.33
N MET A 442 -10.83 9.76 9.12
CA MET A 442 -10.95 8.30 9.18
C MET A 442 -11.07 7.77 10.61
N ALA A 443 -10.26 8.28 11.54
CA ALA A 443 -10.32 7.93 12.96
C ALA A 443 -11.68 8.28 13.59
N GLU A 444 -12.20 9.48 13.31
CA GLU A 444 -13.54 9.96 13.69
C GLU A 444 -14.67 9.00 13.28
N ARG A 445 -14.47 8.24 12.20
CA ARG A 445 -15.44 7.30 11.63
C ARG A 445 -15.20 5.84 12.06
N GLY A 446 -14.15 5.58 12.84
CA GLY A 446 -13.76 4.22 13.25
C GLY A 446 -13.27 3.35 12.08
N ILE A 447 -12.79 3.94 10.98
CA ILE A 447 -12.28 3.20 9.83
C ILE A 447 -10.95 2.52 10.23
N PRO A 448 -10.82 1.18 10.18
CA PRO A 448 -9.58 0.49 10.56
C PRO A 448 -8.40 0.91 9.68
N VAL A 449 -7.19 0.88 10.23
CA VAL A 449 -5.99 1.41 9.55
C VAL A 449 -4.86 0.40 9.47
N VAL A 450 -4.24 0.25 8.31
CA VAL A 450 -3.09 -0.64 8.05
C VAL A 450 -1.88 0.20 7.64
N LEU A 451 -0.66 -0.20 8.03
CA LEU A 451 0.57 0.45 7.54
C LEU A 451 1.21 -0.32 6.40
N GLY A 452 1.68 0.43 5.41
CA GLY A 452 2.44 -0.06 4.28
C GLY A 452 3.55 0.93 3.89
N SER A 453 4.71 0.41 3.51
CA SER A 453 5.83 1.25 3.04
C SER A 453 5.78 1.57 1.54
N ASP A 454 4.92 0.88 0.77
CA ASP A 454 4.95 0.83 -0.70
C ASP A 454 6.41 0.62 -1.18
N SER A 455 7.01 -0.44 -0.64
CA SER A 455 8.42 -0.75 -0.89
C SER A 455 8.63 -1.30 -2.29
N HIS A 456 9.27 -0.47 -3.11
CA HIS A 456 9.82 -0.82 -4.42
C HIS A 456 11.32 -1.21 -4.37
N LYS A 457 11.94 -1.15 -3.19
CA LYS A 457 13.32 -1.61 -2.93
C LYS A 457 13.37 -2.19 -1.53
N ALA A 458 14.06 -3.32 -1.34
CA ALA A 458 14.16 -4.01 -0.04
C ALA A 458 14.51 -3.08 1.14
N VAL A 459 15.42 -2.11 0.93
CA VAL A 459 15.87 -1.15 1.96
C VAL A 459 14.77 -0.22 2.51
N ARG A 460 13.60 -0.13 1.86
CA ARG A 460 12.47 0.70 2.31
C ARG A 460 11.47 -0.05 3.19
N VAL A 461 11.66 -1.35 3.46
CA VAL A 461 10.74 -2.14 4.27
C VAL A 461 10.71 -1.63 5.72
N GLY A 462 9.52 -1.26 6.19
CA GLY A 462 9.29 -0.59 7.48
C GLY A 462 9.70 0.91 7.53
N GLU A 463 10.01 1.54 6.39
CA GLU A 463 10.45 2.93 6.32
C GLU A 463 9.43 3.90 6.96
N HIS A 464 9.91 4.74 7.87
CA HIS A 464 9.14 5.71 8.66
C HIS A 464 8.00 5.14 9.54
N PHE A 465 7.97 3.84 9.83
CA PHE A 465 6.87 3.21 10.61
C PHE A 465 6.67 3.81 12.01
N ILE A 466 7.74 4.19 12.73
CA ILE A 466 7.60 4.86 14.04
C ILE A 466 6.88 6.21 13.90
N THR A 467 7.19 6.98 12.85
CA THR A 467 6.49 8.24 12.55
C THR A 467 5.02 7.99 12.21
N ALA A 468 4.73 6.99 11.36
CA ALA A 468 3.37 6.65 10.99
C ALA A 468 2.53 6.25 12.21
N LEU A 469 3.07 5.41 13.11
CA LEU A 469 2.41 5.00 14.35
C LEU A 469 2.14 6.17 15.31
N ASN A 470 3.06 7.15 15.39
CA ASN A 470 2.81 8.39 16.13
C ASN A 470 1.69 9.21 15.47
N ASN A 471 1.70 9.39 14.14
CA ASN A 471 0.65 10.10 13.41
C ASN A 471 -0.72 9.44 13.59
N LEU A 472 -0.79 8.10 13.65
CA LEU A 472 -2.03 7.37 13.98
C LEU A 472 -2.54 7.74 15.37
N ALA A 473 -1.67 7.69 16.39
CA ALA A 473 -2.04 8.05 17.76
C ALA A 473 -2.48 9.52 17.89
N GLU A 474 -1.78 10.44 17.23
CA GLU A 474 -2.14 11.87 17.16
C GLU A 474 -3.45 12.12 16.38
N ALA A 475 -3.79 11.26 15.41
CA ALA A 475 -5.06 11.29 14.70
C ALA A 475 -6.24 10.70 15.51
N GLY A 476 -5.98 10.03 16.64
CA GLY A 476 -6.99 9.46 17.53
C GLY A 476 -7.13 7.93 17.46
N TYR A 477 -6.24 7.22 16.76
CA TYR A 477 -6.24 5.76 16.75
C TYR A 477 -5.63 5.17 18.04
N GLU A 478 -6.30 4.18 18.64
CA GLU A 478 -5.68 3.30 19.65
C GLU A 478 -5.00 2.07 19.03
N ASN A 479 -5.51 1.63 17.88
CA ASN A 479 -5.16 0.37 17.24
C ASN A 479 -4.59 0.59 15.83
N VAL A 480 -3.71 -0.32 15.40
CA VAL A 480 -3.26 -0.49 14.03
C VAL A 480 -3.49 -1.95 13.62
N SER A 481 -3.93 -2.17 12.39
CA SER A 481 -4.30 -3.49 11.87
C SER A 481 -3.25 -4.06 10.93
N TYR A 482 -3.23 -5.38 10.81
CA TYR A 482 -2.71 -6.10 9.64
C TYR A 482 -3.69 -7.22 9.25
N PHE A 483 -3.42 -7.94 8.17
CA PHE A 483 -4.28 -9.03 7.70
C PHE A 483 -3.53 -10.36 7.58
N LYS A 484 -4.26 -11.46 7.79
CA LYS A 484 -3.80 -12.83 7.54
C LYS A 484 -4.99 -13.69 7.15
N LYS A 485 -4.87 -14.49 6.08
CA LYS A 485 -5.97 -15.26 5.45
C LYS A 485 -7.27 -14.46 5.27
N ARG A 486 -7.19 -13.22 4.76
CA ARG A 486 -8.31 -12.24 4.63
C ARG A 486 -8.97 -11.82 5.96
N GLN A 487 -8.44 -12.21 7.13
CA GLN A 487 -8.93 -11.78 8.44
C GLN A 487 -8.10 -10.61 8.99
N ARG A 488 -8.77 -9.61 9.55
CA ARG A 488 -8.12 -8.46 10.20
C ARG A 488 -7.65 -8.83 11.60
N ILE A 489 -6.43 -8.41 11.97
CA ILE A 489 -5.87 -8.56 13.31
C ILE A 489 -5.47 -7.17 13.80
N ASP A 490 -6.08 -6.73 14.92
CA ASP A 490 -5.89 -5.40 15.49
C ASP A 490 -4.88 -5.44 16.65
N LEU A 491 -3.86 -4.56 16.61
CA LEU A 491 -2.83 -4.41 17.63
C LEU A 491 -2.93 -3.04 18.30
N LYS A 492 -2.63 -2.93 19.60
CA LYS A 492 -2.45 -1.62 20.25
C LYS A 492 -1.19 -0.95 19.73
N ILE A 493 -1.29 0.33 19.34
CA ILE A 493 -0.17 1.10 18.77
C ILE A 493 1.02 1.18 19.73
N ASN A 494 0.76 1.30 21.04
CA ASN A 494 1.82 1.33 22.05
C ASN A 494 2.62 0.02 22.12
N ASP A 495 1.97 -1.14 21.96
CA ASP A 495 2.64 -2.45 21.98
C ASP A 495 3.49 -2.64 20.71
N VAL A 496 2.98 -2.19 19.56
CA VAL A 496 3.73 -2.16 18.30
C VAL A 496 4.96 -1.26 18.41
N LEU A 497 4.80 -0.02 18.89
CA LEU A 497 5.91 0.92 19.12
C LEU A 497 6.98 0.36 20.06
N ALA A 498 6.56 -0.34 21.13
CA ALA A 498 7.48 -1.00 22.05
C ALA A 498 8.24 -2.16 21.37
N SER A 499 7.55 -2.99 20.55
CA SER A 499 8.17 -4.10 19.83
C SER A 499 9.23 -3.65 18.82
N ILE A 500 8.94 -2.60 18.03
CA ILE A 500 9.85 -2.06 17.01
C ILE A 500 11.06 -1.38 17.67
N ARG A 501 10.86 -0.56 18.71
CA ARG A 501 11.96 0.10 19.43
C ARG A 501 12.92 -0.93 20.04
N LYS A 502 12.39 -1.93 20.76
CA LYS A 502 13.18 -3.04 21.33
C LYS A 502 14.03 -3.77 20.28
N ALA A 503 13.51 -3.94 19.06
CA ALA A 503 14.23 -4.61 17.99
C ALA A 503 15.33 -3.73 17.36
N ILE A 504 15.12 -2.41 17.26
CA ILE A 504 16.16 -1.44 16.89
C ILE A 504 17.26 -1.44 17.95
N ASP A 505 16.91 -1.29 19.23
CA ASP A 505 17.84 -1.30 20.37
C ASP A 505 18.68 -2.60 20.45
N ALA A 506 18.16 -3.71 19.92
CA ALA A 506 18.85 -5.00 19.84
C ALA A 506 19.75 -5.18 18.60
N ASN A 507 19.56 -4.36 17.56
CA ASN A 507 20.32 -4.43 16.30
C ASN A 507 21.49 -3.43 16.25
N GLY A 508 21.45 -2.36 17.05
CA GLY A 508 22.54 -1.39 17.26
C GLY A 508 22.53 -0.18 16.31
#